data_AF-A0A0F9HUZ1-F1
#
_entry.id   AF-A0A0F9HUZ1-F1
#
_cell.length_a   1.000
_cell.length_b   1.000
_cell.length_c   1.000
_cell.angle_alpha   90.00
_cell.angle_beta   90.00
_cell.angle_gamma   90.00
#
_symmetry.space_group_name_H-M   'P 1'
#
loop_
_entity.id
_entity.type
_entity.pdbx_description
1 polymer ?
#
loop_
_entity_poly.entity_id
_entity_poly.type
_entity_poly.pdbx_seq_one_letter_code
_entity_poly.pdbx_strand_id
1 'polypeptide(L)'
;TLGNLTVGVGHKIVSGDDLKLGDEVSDERVEELFWADLRTAERGAKRVLKTLSGRQPWEVLHALSCMVFQLGYAGTTGFKRMLAAMSRCDYAAAEAEMLDSKWAREQTPARAARLATFVGDLARRVDFPSGAC
;
A
#
# COMPACT_ATOMS: atom_id res chain seq x y z
N THR A 1 5.29 -14.00 -10.94
CA THR A 1 6.13 -12.80 -10.74
C THR A 1 5.95 -11.89 -11.94
N LEU A 2 6.02 -10.56 -11.77
CA LEU A 2 5.80 -9.59 -12.86
C LEU A 2 7.02 -9.39 -13.80
N GLY A 3 8.08 -10.17 -13.64
CA GLY A 3 9.29 -10.10 -14.49
C GLY A 3 10.12 -8.82 -14.37
N ASN A 4 9.85 -7.96 -13.39
CA ASN A 4 10.60 -6.73 -13.17
C ASN A 4 11.90 -7.00 -12.41
N LEU A 5 12.98 -6.30 -12.78
CA LEU A 5 14.21 -6.28 -11.99
C LEU A 5 13.99 -5.53 -10.67
N THR A 6 14.50 -6.09 -9.58
CA THR A 6 14.38 -5.54 -8.22
C THR A 6 15.69 -5.65 -7.48
N VAL A 7 15.97 -4.69 -6.59
CA VAL A 7 17.16 -4.69 -5.73
C VAL A 7 16.78 -4.32 -4.30
N GLY A 8 17.59 -4.73 -3.32
CA GLY A 8 17.42 -4.34 -1.93
C GLY A 8 16.04 -4.70 -1.36
N VAL A 9 15.41 -3.75 -0.67
CA VAL A 9 14.11 -3.93 0.01
C VAL A 9 12.94 -3.61 -0.92
N GLY A 10 12.75 -4.45 -1.95
CA GLY A 10 11.58 -4.37 -2.83
C GLY A 10 11.55 -3.16 -3.79
N HIS A 11 12.69 -2.50 -3.99
CA HIS A 11 12.84 -1.41 -4.94
C HIS A 11 12.79 -1.97 -6.38
N LYS A 12 11.85 -1.47 -7.19
CA LYS A 12 11.78 -1.80 -8.62
C LYS A 12 12.75 -0.92 -9.38
N ILE A 13 13.73 -1.52 -10.04
CA ILE A 13 14.73 -0.79 -10.83
C ILE A 13 14.03 -0.06 -11.98
N VAL A 14 14.28 1.24 -12.09
CA VAL A 14 13.86 2.13 -13.17
C VAL A 14 15.08 2.68 -13.90
N SER A 15 14.87 3.25 -15.09
CA SER A 15 15.96 3.75 -15.95
C SER A 15 16.84 4.83 -15.30
N GLY A 16 16.36 5.48 -14.23
CA GLY A 16 17.10 6.52 -13.51
C GLY A 16 18.04 6.01 -12.40
N ASP A 17 18.01 4.71 -12.08
CA ASP A 17 18.83 4.16 -10.98
C ASP A 17 20.26 3.83 -11.38
N ASP A 18 20.54 3.80 -12.69
CA ASP A 18 21.82 3.39 -13.30
C ASP A 18 22.30 2.00 -12.82
N LEU A 19 21.33 1.09 -12.60
CA LEU A 19 21.57 -0.30 -12.20
C LEU A 19 21.14 -1.26 -13.30
N LYS A 20 21.96 -2.27 -13.57
CA LYS A 20 21.65 -3.42 -14.44
C LYS A 20 21.75 -4.73 -13.66
N LEU A 21 21.15 -5.78 -14.23
CA LEU A 21 21.23 -7.12 -13.67
C LEU A 21 22.71 -7.55 -13.54
N GLY A 22 23.11 -7.94 -12.34
CA GLY A 22 24.47 -8.39 -12.03
C GLY A 22 25.39 -7.32 -11.43
N ASP A 23 24.93 -6.07 -11.29
CA ASP A 23 25.67 -5.06 -10.54
C ASP A 23 25.66 -5.38 -9.03
N GLU A 24 26.81 -5.17 -8.38
CA GLU A 24 26.90 -5.15 -6.93
C GLU A 24 26.42 -3.78 -6.42
N VAL A 25 25.63 -3.79 -5.35
CA VAL A 25 25.04 -2.59 -4.75
C VAL A 25 25.41 -2.56 -3.27
N SER A 26 25.93 -1.42 -2.80
CA SER A 26 26.31 -1.27 -1.40
C SER A 26 25.09 -1.22 -0.48
N ASP A 27 25.29 -1.57 0.79
CA ASP A 27 24.22 -1.51 1.80
C ASP A 27 23.69 -0.07 1.97
N GLU A 28 24.58 0.93 1.91
CA GLU A 28 24.20 2.35 1.95
C GLU A 28 23.28 2.71 0.79
N ARG A 29 23.58 2.22 -0.42
CA ARG A 29 22.76 2.46 -1.60
C ARG A 29 21.40 1.77 -1.49
N VAL A 30 21.35 0.56 -0.95
CA VAL A 30 20.08 -0.15 -0.66
C VAL A 30 19.24 0.65 0.34
N GLU A 31 19.86 1.19 1.39
CA GLU A 31 19.19 1.99 2.41
C GLU A 31 18.66 3.32 1.82
N GLU A 32 19.46 4.01 1.00
CA GLU A 32 19.04 5.22 0.29
C GLU A 32 17.78 5.00 -0.56
N LEU A 33 17.78 3.93 -1.36
CA LEU A 33 16.65 3.54 -2.21
C LEU A 33 15.42 3.22 -1.37
N PHE A 34 15.58 2.45 -0.30
CA PHE A 34 14.48 2.12 0.61
C PHE A 34 13.84 3.36 1.23
N TRP A 35 14.64 4.29 1.76
CA TRP A 35 14.12 5.53 2.35
C TRP A 35 13.46 6.44 1.30
N ALA A 36 13.99 6.47 0.07
CA ALA A 36 13.39 7.23 -1.02
C ALA A 36 12.01 6.66 -1.41
N ASP A 37 11.90 5.34 -1.53
CA ASP A 37 10.65 4.64 -1.81
C ASP A 37 9.63 4.85 -0.70
N LEU A 38 10.06 4.73 0.57
CA LEU A 38 9.18 4.93 1.73
C LEU A 38 8.63 6.35 1.78
N ARG A 39 9.47 7.38 1.57
CA ARG A 39 9.02 8.79 1.49
C ARG A 39 8.03 9.02 0.35
N THR A 40 8.23 8.34 -0.78
CA THR A 40 7.32 8.44 -1.93
C THR A 40 6.00 7.73 -1.64
N ALA A 41 6.05 6.56 -1.00
CA ALA A 41 4.89 5.79 -0.58
C ALA A 41 4.02 6.56 0.42
N GLU A 42 4.63 7.14 1.47
CA GLU A 42 3.91 7.94 2.45
C GLU A 42 3.23 9.17 1.82
N ARG A 43 3.93 9.88 0.92
CA ARG A 43 3.34 11.03 0.21
C ARG A 43 2.16 10.60 -0.65
N GLY A 44 2.29 9.49 -1.39
CA GLY A 44 1.22 8.92 -2.19
C GLY A 44 0.03 8.48 -1.32
N ALA A 45 0.29 7.81 -0.21
CA ALA A 45 -0.74 7.37 0.74
C ALA A 45 -1.49 8.54 1.37
N LYS A 46 -0.78 9.60 1.80
CA LYS A 46 -1.40 10.85 2.28
C LYS A 46 -2.27 11.50 1.22
N ARG A 47 -1.91 11.43 -0.07
CA ARG A 47 -2.74 11.92 -1.17
C ARG A 47 -4.01 11.08 -1.34
N VAL A 48 -3.92 9.76 -1.24
CA VAL A 48 -5.10 8.88 -1.28
C VAL A 48 -5.99 9.12 -0.07
N LEU A 49 -5.42 9.21 1.14
CA LEU A 49 -6.15 9.46 2.38
C LEU A 49 -6.99 10.74 2.31
N LYS A 50 -6.44 11.82 1.73
CA LYS A 50 -7.16 13.10 1.52
C LYS A 50 -8.39 13.00 0.61
N THR A 51 -8.52 11.91 -0.16
CA THR A 51 -9.71 11.67 -0.99
C THR A 51 -10.79 10.90 -0.25
N LEU A 52 -10.47 10.31 0.90
CA LEU A 52 -11.44 9.61 1.72
C LEU A 52 -12.30 10.61 2.50
N SER A 53 -13.55 10.24 2.72
CA SER A 53 -14.47 11.01 3.55
C SER A 53 -14.24 10.71 5.04
N GLY A 54 -14.50 11.71 5.88
CA GLY A 54 -14.27 11.63 7.32
C GLY A 54 -12.79 11.76 7.70
N ARG A 55 -12.55 11.91 9.01
CA ARG A 55 -11.24 11.58 9.57
C ARG A 55 -11.06 10.06 9.43
N GLN A 56 -9.82 9.59 9.42
CA GLN A 56 -9.51 8.17 9.28
C GLN A 56 -8.46 7.83 10.33
N PRO A 57 -8.45 6.60 10.87
CA PRO A 57 -7.49 6.20 11.87
C PRO A 57 -6.11 6.02 11.23
N TRP A 58 -5.05 6.03 12.04
CA TRP A 58 -3.67 5.99 11.53
C TRP A 58 -3.37 4.69 10.78
N GLU A 59 -4.08 3.61 11.12
CA GLU A 59 -4.00 2.29 10.50
C GLU A 59 -4.39 2.32 9.03
N VAL A 60 -5.35 3.19 8.63
CA VAL A 60 -5.72 3.36 7.22
C VAL A 60 -4.56 4.00 6.45
N LEU A 61 -3.90 5.01 7.04
CA LEU A 61 -2.70 5.59 6.42
C LEU A 61 -1.58 4.54 6.31
N HIS A 62 -1.40 3.70 7.32
CA HIS A 62 -0.42 2.61 7.29
C HIS A 62 -0.71 1.60 6.16
N ALA A 63 -1.97 1.16 6.03
CA ALA A 63 -2.38 0.25 4.97
C ALA A 63 -2.20 0.87 3.57
N LEU A 64 -2.61 2.13 3.39
CA LEU A 64 -2.40 2.85 2.13
C LEU A 64 -0.91 3.02 1.81
N SER A 65 -0.05 3.30 2.79
CA SER A 65 1.41 3.36 2.59
C SER A 65 1.97 2.02 2.13
N CYS A 66 1.53 0.91 2.73
CA CYS A 66 1.95 -0.44 2.30
C CYS A 66 1.52 -0.76 0.87
N MET A 67 0.29 -0.38 0.49
CA MET A 67 -0.20 -0.56 -0.88
C MET A 67 0.54 0.33 -1.87
N VAL A 68 0.74 1.61 -1.57
CA VAL A 68 1.45 2.55 -2.46
C VAL A 68 2.91 2.14 -2.63
N PHE A 69 3.56 1.64 -1.58
CA PHE A 69 4.93 1.12 -1.68
C PHE A 69 5.00 -0.03 -2.70
N GLN A 70 4.03 -0.94 -2.69
CA GLN A 70 4.07 -2.13 -3.54
C GLN A 70 3.50 -1.89 -4.95
N LEU A 71 2.38 -1.19 -5.05
CA LEU A 71 1.56 -1.04 -6.25
C LEU A 71 1.73 0.33 -6.91
N GLY A 72 2.44 1.26 -6.26
CA GLY A 72 2.49 2.66 -6.62
C GLY A 72 1.18 3.39 -6.32
N TYR A 73 1.22 4.72 -6.44
CA TYR A 73 0.06 5.57 -6.26
C TYR A 73 -1.07 5.23 -7.25
N ALA A 74 -0.73 5.09 -8.53
CA ALA A 74 -1.70 4.78 -9.58
C ALA A 74 -2.34 3.39 -9.42
N GLY A 75 -1.56 2.39 -9.00
CA GLY A 75 -2.11 1.06 -8.71
C GLY A 75 -3.07 1.09 -7.52
N THR A 76 -2.72 1.84 -6.47
CA THR A 76 -3.55 1.95 -5.26
C THR A 76 -4.86 2.70 -5.52
N THR A 77 -4.85 3.79 -6.30
CA THR A 77 -6.07 4.52 -6.66
C THR A 77 -7.02 3.73 -7.57
N GLY A 78 -6.54 2.62 -8.17
CA GLY A 78 -7.36 1.66 -8.90
C GLY A 78 -8.36 0.90 -8.02
N PHE A 79 -8.13 0.80 -6.71
CA PHE A 79 -8.99 0.07 -5.76
C PHE A 79 -10.23 0.88 -5.35
N LYS A 80 -11.00 1.33 -6.34
CA LYS A 80 -12.13 2.27 -6.15
C LYS A 80 -13.17 1.78 -5.13
N ARG A 81 -13.52 0.49 -5.16
CA ARG A 81 -14.51 -0.09 -4.25
C ARG A 81 -14.01 -0.16 -2.81
N MET A 82 -12.76 -0.60 -2.61
CA MET A 82 -12.08 -0.58 -1.30
C MET A 82 -12.04 0.85 -0.73
N LEU A 83 -11.60 1.83 -1.52
CA LEU A 83 -11.51 3.23 -1.08
C LEU A 83 -12.89 3.80 -0.75
N ALA A 84 -13.92 3.47 -1.53
CA ALA A 84 -15.30 3.86 -1.25
C ALA A 84 -15.81 3.23 0.06
N ALA A 85 -15.44 1.98 0.36
CA ALA A 85 -15.77 1.31 1.62
C ALA A 85 -15.05 1.96 2.81
N MET A 86 -13.75 2.25 2.71
CA MET A 86 -12.99 2.98 3.73
C MET A 86 -13.58 4.37 4.02
N SER A 87 -14.02 5.11 3.00
CA SER A 87 -14.74 6.40 3.18
C SER A 87 -16.02 6.30 4.00
N ARG A 88 -16.61 5.10 4.10
CA ARG A 88 -17.82 4.83 4.90
C ARG A 88 -17.51 4.09 6.21
N CYS A 89 -16.24 4.00 6.60
CA CYS A 89 -15.80 3.21 7.76
C CYS A 89 -16.09 1.70 7.65
N ASP A 90 -16.42 1.22 6.46
CA ASP A 90 -16.81 -0.16 6.22
C ASP A 90 -15.56 -1.00 5.92
N TYR A 91 -14.75 -1.23 6.95
CA TYR A 91 -13.46 -1.90 6.80
C TYR A 91 -13.60 -3.39 6.49
N ALA A 92 -14.70 -4.01 6.89
CA ALA A 92 -15.02 -5.39 6.49
C ALA A 92 -15.27 -5.49 4.99
N ALA A 93 -16.03 -4.55 4.40
CA ALA A 93 -16.15 -4.48 2.95
C ALA A 93 -14.81 -4.12 2.29
N ALA A 94 -14.02 -3.21 2.86
CA ALA A 94 -12.70 -2.88 2.33
C ALA A 94 -11.77 -4.10 2.26
N GLU A 95 -11.75 -4.95 3.29
CA GLU A 95 -11.04 -6.24 3.30
C GLU A 95 -11.50 -7.13 2.14
N ALA A 96 -12.81 -7.32 1.97
CA ALA A 96 -13.36 -8.14 0.89
C ALA A 96 -12.93 -7.63 -0.50
N GLU A 97 -12.96 -6.32 -0.72
CA GLU A 97 -12.51 -5.69 -1.98
C GLU A 97 -11.00 -5.83 -2.20
N MET A 98 -10.18 -5.83 -1.15
CA MET A 98 -8.75 -6.11 -1.27
C MET A 98 -8.49 -7.56 -1.69
N LEU A 99 -9.24 -8.52 -1.13
CA LEU A 99 -9.14 -9.94 -1.44
C LEU A 99 -9.70 -10.28 -2.83
N ASP A 100 -10.69 -9.53 -3.32
CA ASP A 100 -11.22 -9.63 -4.70
C ASP A 100 -10.40 -8.83 -5.72
N SER A 101 -9.07 -8.87 -5.61
CA SER A 101 -8.19 -8.15 -6.53
C SER A 101 -7.21 -9.10 -7.22
N LYS A 102 -6.73 -8.69 -8.41
CA LYS A 102 -5.59 -9.37 -9.06
C LYS A 102 -4.36 -9.38 -8.16
N TRP A 103 -4.21 -8.35 -7.32
CA TRP A 103 -3.12 -8.28 -6.34
C TRP A 103 -3.16 -9.45 -5.36
N ALA A 104 -4.35 -9.76 -4.83
CA ALA A 104 -4.58 -10.88 -3.93
C ALA A 104 -4.66 -12.24 -4.63
N ARG A 105 -5.09 -12.31 -5.89
CA ARG A 105 -5.22 -13.59 -6.61
C ARG A 105 -3.94 -14.06 -7.29
N GLU A 106 -3.16 -13.13 -7.86
CA GLU A 106 -2.12 -13.48 -8.82
C GLU A 106 -0.76 -12.84 -8.55
N GLN A 107 -0.72 -11.63 -7.97
CA GLN A 107 0.56 -10.91 -7.84
C GLN A 107 1.31 -11.26 -6.56
N THR A 108 0.70 -11.05 -5.39
CA THR A 108 1.30 -11.41 -4.09
C THR A 108 0.22 -11.82 -3.07
N PRO A 109 -0.40 -12.99 -3.23
CA PRO A 109 -1.57 -13.40 -2.44
C PRO A 109 -1.37 -13.32 -0.93
N ALA A 110 -0.27 -13.87 -0.40
CA ALA A 110 -0.01 -13.89 1.03
C ALA A 110 0.18 -12.48 1.64
N ARG A 111 0.78 -11.54 0.90
CA ARG A 111 0.96 -10.16 1.37
C ARG A 111 -0.35 -9.38 1.33
N ALA A 112 -1.12 -9.56 0.26
CA ALA A 112 -2.43 -8.95 0.14
C ALA A 112 -3.38 -9.44 1.24
N ALA A 113 -3.42 -10.75 1.49
CA ALA A 113 -4.25 -11.33 2.53
C ALA A 113 -3.93 -10.78 3.93
N ARG A 114 -2.65 -10.72 4.32
CA ARG A 114 -2.25 -10.15 5.62
C ARG A 114 -2.69 -8.70 5.79
N LEU A 115 -2.53 -7.88 4.74
CA LEU A 115 -2.92 -6.48 4.82
C LEU A 115 -4.45 -6.30 4.81
N ALA A 116 -5.16 -7.12 4.04
CA ALA A 116 -6.62 -7.12 4.01
C ALA A 116 -7.19 -7.48 5.39
N THR A 117 -6.67 -8.52 6.04
CA THR A 117 -7.05 -8.89 7.41
C THR A 117 -6.73 -7.80 8.42
N PHE A 118 -5.57 -7.14 8.30
CA PHE A 118 -5.24 -5.98 9.14
C PHE A 118 -6.26 -4.85 9.00
N VAL A 119 -6.69 -4.54 7.76
CA VAL A 119 -7.74 -3.54 7.50
C VAL A 119 -9.08 -3.99 8.07
N GLY A 120 -9.51 -5.22 7.81
CA GLY A 120 -10.78 -5.76 8.32
C GLY A 120 -10.86 -5.80 9.85
N ASP A 121 -9.74 -6.04 10.52
CA ASP A 121 -9.61 -5.98 11.98
C ASP A 121 -9.93 -4.60 12.57
N LEU A 122 -9.84 -3.51 11.79
CA LEU A 122 -10.19 -2.17 12.26
C LEU A 122 -11.66 -2.06 12.66
N ALA A 123 -12.54 -2.81 11.99
CA ALA A 123 -13.96 -2.89 12.36
C ALA A 123 -14.20 -3.43 13.78
N ARG A 124 -13.22 -4.12 14.36
CA ARG A 124 -13.29 -4.69 15.73
C ARG A 124 -12.54 -3.86 16.78
N ARG A 125 -11.68 -2.93 16.35
CA ARG A 125 -10.68 -2.31 17.24
C ARG A 125 -10.87 -0.81 17.43
N VAL A 126 -11.54 -0.13 16.51
CA VAL A 126 -11.67 1.32 16.55
C VAL A 126 -13.11 1.70 16.93
N ASP A 127 -13.28 2.16 18.17
CA ASP A 127 -14.52 2.78 18.62
C ASP A 127 -14.49 4.24 18.14
N PHE A 128 -15.27 4.57 17.11
CA PHE A 128 -15.25 5.90 16.53
C PHE A 128 -16.23 6.83 17.27
N PRO A 129 -15.76 7.95 17.85
CA PRO A 129 -16.67 8.95 18.39
C PRO A 129 -17.51 9.57 17.26
N SER A 130 -18.77 9.89 17.59
CA SER A 130 -19.77 10.39 16.65
C SER A 130 -19.23 11.50 15.73
N GLY A 131 -19.25 11.25 14.41
CA GLY A 131 -18.83 12.21 13.38
C GLY A 131 -17.41 11.99 12.83
N ALA A 132 -16.70 10.99 13.31
CA ALA A 132 -15.39 10.58 12.82
C ALA A 132 -15.47 9.11 12.36
N CYS A 133 -14.80 8.78 11.25
CA CYS A 133 -13.84 7.69 11.27
C CYS A 133 -12.53 8.29 11.86
#